data_AF-A0A7W1MTV3-F1
#
_entry.id   AF-A0A7W1MTV3-F1
#
_cell.length_a   1.000
_cell.length_b   1.000
_cell.length_c   1.000
_cell.angle_alpha   90.00
_cell.angle_beta   90.00
_cell.angle_gamma   90.00
#
_symmetry.space_group_name_H-M   'P 1'
#
loop_
_entity.id
_entity.type
_entity.pdbx_description
1 polymer ?
#
loop_
_entity_poly.entity_id
_entity_poly.type
_entity_poly.pdbx_seq_one_letter_code
_entity_poly.pdbx_strand_id
1 'polypeptide(L)'
;MRASAVAAESVLEFFPALRDLGLVRHAFIGRIPGIDVALDRSAALARLDTAHHDLRNDLDLGGSRFATAEQVHGREIAVLDEPLCAGCCVAGADGLVTNQTGISLGTYVADCCAVFLVDPVRRCIGLVHSGKKGTELAIVVRAIETLRERFGSAPGDLVVQLGPCIRPPHYEVDFAADIIRQARAAGVRQVYDSGRCTACDLQRYYSYRAEKARTGRMLALLALRPFD
;
A
#
# COMPACT_ATOMS: atom_id res chain seq x y z
N MET A 1 13.50 27.56 -0.10
CA MET A 1 12.65 26.76 -1.01
C MET A 1 13.29 25.49 -1.58
N ARG A 2 14.63 25.37 -1.70
CA ARG A 2 15.28 24.15 -2.26
C ARG A 2 15.49 22.98 -1.29
N ALA A 3 15.64 23.22 0.02
CA ALA A 3 15.86 22.15 1.00
C ALA A 3 14.63 21.24 1.24
N SER A 4 13.41 21.78 1.04
CA SER A 4 12.15 21.04 1.23
C SER A 4 11.89 20.02 0.12
N ALA A 5 12.15 20.38 -1.14
CA ALA A 5 11.95 19.49 -2.29
C ALA A 5 12.92 18.29 -2.30
N VAL A 6 14.18 18.51 -1.90
CA VAL A 6 15.20 17.44 -1.82
C VAL A 6 14.91 16.47 -0.66
N ALA A 7 14.31 16.95 0.44
CA ALA A 7 13.86 16.09 1.53
C ALA A 7 12.64 15.23 1.11
N ALA A 8 11.68 15.81 0.35
CA ALA A 8 10.52 15.09 -0.17
C ALA A 8 10.91 14.01 -1.20
N GLU A 9 11.85 14.27 -2.11
CA GLU A 9 12.34 13.25 -3.07
C GLU A 9 13.03 12.06 -2.39
N SER A 10 13.58 12.24 -1.19
CA SER A 10 14.29 11.17 -0.48
C SER A 10 13.36 10.15 0.20
N VAL A 11 12.11 10.53 0.48
CA VAL A 11 11.13 9.68 1.20
C VAL A 11 10.09 9.05 0.29
N LEU A 12 9.99 9.48 -0.97
CA LEU A 12 9.01 8.97 -1.92
C LEU A 12 9.60 7.88 -2.80
N GLU A 13 8.88 6.77 -2.93
CA GLU A 13 9.21 5.70 -3.87
C GLU A 13 8.09 5.48 -4.88
N PHE A 14 8.50 5.29 -6.14
CA PHE A 14 7.61 4.97 -7.25
C PHE A 14 8.06 3.69 -7.93
N PHE A 15 7.11 2.79 -8.15
CA PHE A 15 7.35 1.55 -8.88
C PHE A 15 7.12 1.72 -10.39
N PRO A 16 8.10 1.38 -11.26
CA PRO A 16 7.95 1.46 -12.71
C PRO A 16 6.73 0.69 -13.24
N ALA A 17 6.49 -0.52 -12.71
CA ALA A 17 5.37 -1.36 -13.09
C ALA A 17 3.98 -0.69 -12.96
N LEU A 18 3.84 0.28 -12.05
CA LEU A 18 2.61 1.05 -11.88
C LEU A 18 2.68 2.38 -12.62
N ARG A 19 3.84 3.06 -12.58
CA ARG A 19 4.04 4.37 -13.23
C ARG A 19 3.83 4.29 -14.73
N ASP A 20 4.41 3.26 -15.35
CA ASP A 20 4.49 3.13 -16.79
C ASP A 20 3.13 2.73 -17.40
N LEU A 21 2.13 2.37 -16.57
CA LEU A 21 0.74 2.17 -17.00
C LEU A 21 0.06 3.48 -17.43
N GLY A 22 0.53 4.64 -16.95
CA GLY A 22 -0.12 5.94 -17.20
C GLY A 22 -1.54 6.08 -16.64
N LEU A 23 -2.08 5.04 -15.99
CA LEU A 23 -3.46 4.94 -15.50
C LEU A 23 -3.64 5.41 -14.06
N VAL A 24 -2.60 5.28 -13.24
CA VAL A 24 -2.68 5.48 -11.80
C VAL A 24 -1.78 6.60 -11.32
N ARG A 25 -2.12 7.15 -10.16
CA ARG A 25 -1.20 7.86 -9.29
C ARG A 25 -0.91 6.95 -8.11
N HIS A 26 0.35 6.75 -7.81
CA HIS A 26 0.77 5.94 -6.66
C HIS A 26 2.03 6.52 -6.05
N ALA A 27 2.26 6.19 -4.80
CA ALA A 27 3.53 6.39 -4.13
C ALA A 27 3.65 5.42 -2.96
N PHE A 28 4.88 5.17 -2.53
CA PHE A 28 5.18 4.58 -1.24
C PHE A 28 6.00 5.58 -0.45
N ILE A 29 5.41 6.14 0.61
CA ILE A 29 6.06 7.10 1.51
C ILE A 29 6.86 6.31 2.55
N GLY A 30 8.17 6.44 2.52
CA GLY A 30 9.13 5.85 3.46
C GLY A 30 9.19 6.59 4.80
N ARG A 31 10.31 6.43 5.50
CA ARG A 31 10.56 7.09 6.79
C ARG A 31 10.66 8.60 6.61
N ILE A 32 9.90 9.33 7.42
CA ILE A 32 9.97 10.79 7.48
C ILE A 32 11.01 11.20 8.53
N PRO A 33 12.09 11.91 8.15
CA PRO A 33 13.14 12.31 9.08
C PRO A 33 12.65 13.39 10.03
N GLY A 34 13.22 13.43 11.25
CA GLY A 34 12.97 14.49 12.23
C GLY A 34 11.67 14.35 13.04
N ILE A 35 10.87 13.31 12.81
CA ILE A 35 9.68 13.01 13.61
C ILE A 35 9.99 11.85 14.55
N ASP A 36 9.92 12.08 15.86
CA ASP A 36 10.02 11.01 16.85
C ASP A 36 8.77 10.13 16.79
N VAL A 37 8.95 8.85 16.49
CA VAL A 37 7.87 7.86 16.34
C VAL A 37 8.11 6.60 17.18
N ALA A 38 8.98 6.68 18.19
CA ALA A 38 9.26 5.57 19.11
C ALA A 38 8.09 5.34 20.10
N LEU A 39 6.89 5.15 19.57
CA LEU A 39 5.61 5.09 20.26
C LEU A 39 4.80 3.87 19.80
N ASP A 40 3.65 3.63 20.43
CA ASP A 40 2.66 2.72 19.88
C ASP A 40 2.13 3.21 18.52
N ARG A 41 1.45 2.32 17.79
CA ARG A 41 0.96 2.59 16.43
C ARG A 41 0.09 3.85 16.36
N SER A 42 -0.84 4.03 17.30
CA SER A 42 -1.82 5.12 17.24
C SER A 42 -1.13 6.46 17.42
N ALA A 43 -0.29 6.57 18.45
CA ALA A 43 0.43 7.80 18.74
C ALA A 43 1.50 8.12 17.67
N ALA A 44 2.15 7.10 17.08
CA ALA A 44 3.06 7.28 15.97
C ALA A 44 2.35 7.79 14.70
N LEU A 45 1.19 7.22 14.36
CA LEU A 45 0.38 7.70 13.22
C LEU A 45 -0.10 9.14 13.44
N ALA A 46 -0.54 9.49 14.66
CA ALA A 46 -0.93 10.86 14.99
C ALA A 46 0.20 11.87 14.77
N ARG A 47 1.46 11.50 15.07
CA ARG A 47 2.63 12.35 14.80
C ARG A 47 2.99 12.44 13.32
N LEU A 48 2.65 11.44 12.52
CA LEU A 48 2.93 11.39 11.09
C LEU A 48 1.81 12.02 10.24
N ASP A 49 0.63 12.26 10.82
CA ASP A 49 -0.59 12.64 10.10
C ASP A 49 -0.39 13.87 9.21
N THR A 50 0.14 14.97 9.77
CA THR A 50 0.39 16.20 9.00
C THR A 50 1.36 15.96 7.85
N ALA A 51 2.47 15.25 8.08
CA ALA A 51 3.47 15.02 7.04
C ALA A 51 2.94 14.08 5.94
N HIS A 52 2.17 13.05 6.29
CA HIS A 52 1.48 12.19 5.32
C HIS A 52 0.42 12.97 4.54
N HIS A 53 -0.35 13.84 5.20
CA HIS A 53 -1.35 14.68 4.55
C HIS A 53 -0.70 15.62 3.51
N ASP A 54 0.37 16.30 3.88
CA ASP A 54 1.07 17.24 3.00
C ASP A 54 1.69 16.52 1.79
N LEU A 55 2.37 15.38 2.02
CA LEU A 55 2.90 14.56 0.93
C LEU A 55 1.81 14.02 0.01
N ARG A 56 0.64 13.63 0.52
CA ARG A 56 -0.51 13.25 -0.32
C ARG A 56 -1.00 14.42 -1.16
N ASN A 57 -1.04 15.63 -0.61
CA ASN A 57 -1.46 16.82 -1.34
C ASN A 57 -0.47 17.14 -2.47
N ASP A 58 0.82 17.09 -2.20
CA ASP A 58 1.88 17.33 -3.19
C ASP A 58 1.87 16.31 -4.34
N LEU A 59 1.40 15.10 -4.08
CA LEU A 59 1.20 14.03 -5.08
C LEU A 59 -0.11 14.18 -5.89
N ASP A 60 -0.85 15.27 -5.68
CA ASP A 60 -2.20 15.50 -6.22
C ASP A 60 -3.15 14.33 -5.89
N LEU A 61 -2.96 13.74 -4.70
CA LEU A 61 -3.84 12.75 -4.07
C LEU A 61 -4.65 13.38 -2.93
N GLY A 62 -4.42 14.67 -2.66
CA GLY A 62 -5.09 15.48 -1.63
C GLY A 62 -6.53 15.85 -1.93
N GLY A 63 -6.82 16.19 -3.20
CA GLY A 63 -8.17 16.49 -3.67
C GLY A 63 -9.07 15.24 -3.78
N SER A 64 -8.48 14.05 -3.69
CA SER A 64 -9.22 12.78 -3.65
C SER A 64 -9.68 12.46 -2.24
N ARG A 65 -10.81 11.76 -2.12
CA ARG A 65 -11.27 11.23 -0.84
C ARG A 65 -10.33 10.10 -0.41
N PHE A 66 -9.61 10.33 0.68
CA PHE A 66 -8.67 9.36 1.22
C PHE A 66 -9.37 8.30 2.05
N ALA A 67 -9.11 7.04 1.74
CA ALA A 67 -9.61 5.89 2.48
C ALA A 67 -8.49 4.94 2.90
N THR A 68 -8.61 4.41 4.12
CA THR A 68 -7.75 3.36 4.66
C THR A 68 -8.60 2.22 5.19
N ALA A 69 -8.00 1.06 5.38
CA ALA A 69 -8.61 -0.03 6.14
C ALA A 69 -8.12 0.02 7.59
N GLU A 70 -8.88 -0.56 8.52
CA GLU A 70 -8.48 -0.66 9.92
C GLU A 70 -7.18 -1.47 10.11
N GLN A 71 -6.99 -2.49 9.25
CA GLN A 71 -5.85 -3.40 9.22
C GLN A 71 -5.75 -4.34 10.43
N VAL A 72 -6.75 -5.21 10.58
CA VAL A 72 -6.89 -6.19 11.67
C VAL A 72 -6.05 -7.48 11.44
N HIS A 73 -5.19 -7.48 10.42
CA HIS A 73 -4.38 -8.62 9.98
C HIS A 73 -5.24 -9.84 9.60
N GLY A 74 -6.42 -9.58 9.06
CA GLY A 74 -7.34 -10.57 8.47
C GLY A 74 -7.14 -10.73 6.96
N ARG A 75 -8.22 -11.09 6.27
CA ARG A 75 -8.26 -11.24 4.80
C ARG A 75 -9.40 -10.50 4.12
N GLU A 76 -10.11 -9.66 4.87
CA GLU A 76 -11.29 -8.97 4.35
C GLU A 76 -10.91 -7.81 3.45
N ILE A 77 -11.63 -7.70 2.33
CA ILE A 77 -11.45 -6.69 1.30
C ILE A 77 -12.73 -5.86 1.22
N ALA A 78 -12.63 -4.57 1.47
CA ALA A 78 -13.74 -3.65 1.28
C ALA A 78 -13.73 -3.09 -0.14
N VAL A 79 -14.92 -2.97 -0.71
CA VAL A 79 -15.14 -2.34 -2.02
C VAL A 79 -15.61 -0.92 -1.76
N LEU A 80 -15.01 0.05 -2.44
CA LEU A 80 -15.36 1.47 -2.32
C LEU A 80 -16.03 1.93 -3.61
N ASP A 81 -17.35 1.87 -3.61
CA ASP A 81 -18.25 2.12 -4.73
C ASP A 81 -19.18 3.33 -4.50
N GLU A 82 -19.15 3.89 -3.31
CA GLU A 82 -19.96 5.05 -2.92
C GLU A 82 -19.11 6.26 -2.49
N PRO A 83 -19.67 7.48 -2.49
CA PRO A 83 -19.01 8.66 -1.96
C PRO A 83 -18.58 8.49 -0.51
N LEU A 84 -17.28 8.68 -0.24
CA LEU A 84 -16.71 8.50 1.10
C LEU A 84 -16.86 9.77 1.96
N CYS A 85 -16.91 9.60 3.27
CA CYS A 85 -16.58 10.68 4.20
C CYS A 85 -15.09 11.01 4.11
N ALA A 86 -14.71 12.25 4.45
CA ALA A 86 -13.29 12.61 4.53
C ALA A 86 -12.57 11.75 5.59
N GLY A 87 -11.38 11.23 5.26
CA GLY A 87 -10.58 10.42 6.19
C GLY A 87 -11.20 9.06 6.55
N CYS A 88 -11.91 8.43 5.61
CA CYS A 88 -12.61 7.17 5.85
C CYS A 88 -11.65 6.05 6.27
N CYS A 89 -11.95 5.38 7.39
CA CYS A 89 -11.27 4.15 7.82
C CYS A 89 -12.31 3.02 7.86
N VAL A 90 -12.15 2.02 7.00
CA VAL A 90 -13.10 0.90 6.89
C VAL A 90 -12.79 -0.16 7.95
N ALA A 91 -13.75 -0.39 8.85
CA ALA A 91 -13.61 -1.35 9.95
C ALA A 91 -13.48 -2.79 9.45
N GLY A 92 -12.67 -3.60 10.14
CA GLY A 92 -12.53 -5.04 9.92
C GLY A 92 -11.84 -5.46 8.62
N ALA A 93 -11.45 -4.52 7.75
CA ALA A 93 -10.79 -4.80 6.49
C ALA A 93 -9.26 -4.69 6.59
N ASP A 94 -8.56 -5.35 5.66
CA ASP A 94 -7.11 -5.24 5.45
C ASP A 94 -6.75 -4.86 4.01
N GLY A 95 -7.72 -4.81 3.10
CA GLY A 95 -7.51 -4.27 1.77
C GLY A 95 -8.73 -3.52 1.27
N LEU A 96 -8.49 -2.61 0.33
CA LEU A 96 -9.50 -1.79 -0.32
C LEU A 96 -9.41 -2.00 -1.82
N VAL A 97 -10.55 -2.03 -2.50
CA VAL A 97 -10.63 -2.04 -3.97
C VAL A 97 -11.65 -1.05 -4.48
N THR A 98 -11.43 -0.50 -5.67
CA THR A 98 -12.37 0.44 -6.32
C THR A 98 -12.13 0.54 -7.82
N ASN A 99 -13.15 0.94 -8.58
CA ASN A 99 -13.04 1.42 -9.96
C ASN A 99 -13.39 2.92 -10.09
N GLN A 100 -13.54 3.63 -8.96
CA GLN A 100 -13.93 5.03 -8.93
C GLN A 100 -12.69 5.94 -8.98
N THR A 101 -12.75 6.96 -9.83
CA THR A 101 -11.80 8.09 -9.80
C THR A 101 -12.13 9.02 -8.63
N GLY A 102 -11.14 9.79 -8.14
CA GLY A 102 -11.36 10.71 -7.02
C GLY A 102 -11.36 10.04 -5.64
N ILE A 103 -11.04 8.74 -5.57
CA ILE A 103 -10.74 8.01 -4.34
C ILE A 103 -9.24 7.68 -4.33
N SER A 104 -8.58 8.00 -3.21
CA SER A 104 -7.20 7.58 -2.94
C SER A 104 -7.20 6.51 -1.86
N LEU A 105 -6.71 5.33 -2.21
CA LEU A 105 -6.50 4.23 -1.27
C LEU A 105 -5.20 4.45 -0.50
N GLY A 106 -5.22 4.14 0.80
CA GLY A 106 -4.07 4.19 1.69
C GLY A 106 -3.87 2.87 2.45
N THR A 107 -2.63 2.48 2.66
CA THR A 107 -2.29 1.33 3.51
C THR A 107 -1.02 1.61 4.29
N TYR A 108 -1.09 1.50 5.62
CA TYR A 108 0.04 1.75 6.51
C TYR A 108 0.82 0.48 6.78
N VAL A 109 2.15 0.52 6.66
CA VAL A 109 2.99 -0.66 6.92
C VAL A 109 4.24 -0.29 7.71
N ALA A 110 4.68 -1.24 8.53
CA ALA A 110 6.04 -1.33 9.04
C ALA A 110 6.33 -2.82 9.11
N ASP A 111 7.17 -3.31 8.19
CA ASP A 111 7.44 -4.72 7.88
C ASP A 111 6.41 -5.47 7.02
N CYS A 112 5.10 -5.36 7.26
CA CYS A 112 4.12 -6.01 6.37
C CYS A 112 4.22 -5.49 4.92
N CYS A 113 3.79 -6.29 3.94
CA CYS A 113 3.78 -5.87 2.54
C CYS A 113 2.53 -5.04 2.22
N ALA A 114 2.71 -3.86 1.64
CA ALA A 114 1.65 -3.22 0.86
C ALA A 114 1.67 -3.82 -0.56
N VAL A 115 0.55 -4.40 -0.98
CA VAL A 115 0.39 -5.03 -2.30
C VAL A 115 -0.57 -4.19 -3.13
N PHE A 116 -0.08 -3.68 -4.24
CA PHE A 116 -0.84 -2.88 -5.20
C PHE A 116 -1.35 -3.82 -6.29
N LEU A 117 -2.62 -3.70 -6.64
CA LEU A 117 -3.26 -4.40 -7.74
C LEU A 117 -3.86 -3.36 -8.70
N VAL A 118 -3.57 -3.48 -9.98
CA VAL A 118 -4.13 -2.59 -11.01
C VAL A 118 -4.60 -3.44 -12.18
N ASP A 119 -5.85 -3.26 -12.57
CA ASP A 119 -6.38 -3.76 -13.83
C ASP A 119 -6.41 -2.61 -14.85
N PRO A 120 -5.52 -2.60 -15.86
CA PRO A 120 -5.52 -1.57 -16.88
C PRO A 120 -6.69 -1.70 -17.87
N VAL A 121 -7.28 -2.89 -18.02
CA VAL A 121 -8.39 -3.17 -18.95
C VAL A 121 -9.72 -2.75 -18.34
N ARG A 122 -10.00 -3.17 -17.10
CA ARG A 122 -11.23 -2.81 -16.38
C ARG A 122 -11.13 -1.50 -15.63
N ARG A 123 -9.95 -0.90 -15.55
CA ARG A 123 -9.66 0.34 -14.82
C ARG A 123 -10.13 0.29 -13.38
N CYS A 124 -9.70 -0.73 -12.66
CA CYS A 124 -9.93 -0.86 -11.23
C CYS A 124 -8.60 -1.10 -10.50
N ILE A 125 -8.58 -0.76 -9.22
CA ILE A 125 -7.39 -0.79 -8.38
C ILE A 125 -7.69 -1.47 -7.05
N GLY A 126 -6.65 -2.00 -6.44
CA GLY A 126 -6.66 -2.53 -5.09
C GLY A 126 -5.37 -2.20 -4.34
N LEU A 127 -5.49 -1.96 -3.05
CA LEU A 127 -4.36 -1.78 -2.15
C LEU A 127 -4.57 -2.60 -0.88
N VAL A 128 -3.65 -3.51 -0.61
CA VAL A 128 -3.82 -4.59 0.38
C VAL A 128 -2.66 -4.63 1.36
N HIS A 129 -2.99 -4.72 2.65
CA HIS A 129 -2.07 -5.00 3.73
C HIS A 129 -1.86 -6.52 3.89
N SER A 130 -0.68 -7.01 3.54
CA SER A 130 -0.34 -8.44 3.62
C SER A 130 0.87 -8.66 4.53
N GLY A 131 0.61 -8.89 5.81
CA GLY A 131 1.58 -9.45 6.76
C GLY A 131 1.59 -10.98 6.74
N LYS A 132 2.27 -11.62 7.71
CA LYS A 132 2.28 -13.09 7.86
C LYS A 132 0.86 -13.68 7.85
N LYS A 133 0.02 -13.26 8.79
CA LYS A 133 -1.34 -13.80 8.97
C LYS A 133 -2.23 -13.56 7.74
N GLY A 134 -2.22 -12.35 7.17
CA GLY A 134 -2.99 -12.05 5.95
C GLY A 134 -2.54 -12.90 4.75
N THR A 135 -1.23 -13.16 4.63
CA THR A 135 -0.68 -14.01 3.58
C THR A 135 -1.06 -15.48 3.79
N GLU A 136 -0.99 -16.00 5.02
CA GLU A 136 -1.48 -17.36 5.36
C GLU A 136 -2.98 -17.52 5.05
N LEU A 137 -3.75 -16.44 5.23
CA LEU A 137 -5.17 -16.36 4.88
C LEU A 137 -5.43 -16.05 3.39
N ALA A 138 -4.40 -15.97 2.56
CA ALA A 138 -4.46 -15.69 1.13
C ALA A 138 -5.19 -14.37 0.77
N ILE A 139 -4.95 -13.29 1.52
CA ILE A 139 -5.62 -11.99 1.30
C ILE A 139 -5.42 -11.45 -0.12
N VAL A 140 -4.25 -11.67 -0.73
CA VAL A 140 -3.99 -11.21 -2.11
C VAL A 140 -4.87 -11.98 -3.11
N VAL A 141 -5.06 -13.28 -2.91
CA VAL A 141 -6.01 -14.07 -3.70
C VAL A 141 -7.43 -13.54 -3.51
N ARG A 142 -7.82 -13.24 -2.26
CA ARG A 142 -9.13 -12.64 -1.97
C ARG A 142 -9.32 -11.30 -2.68
N ALA A 143 -8.30 -10.45 -2.76
CA ALA A 143 -8.37 -9.19 -3.49
C ALA A 143 -8.55 -9.40 -5.00
N ILE A 144 -7.82 -10.35 -5.60
CA ILE A 144 -7.96 -10.73 -7.02
C ILE A 144 -9.37 -11.24 -7.30
N GLU A 145 -9.90 -12.13 -6.46
CA GLU A 145 -11.27 -12.63 -6.54
C GLU A 145 -12.30 -11.50 -6.44
N THR A 146 -12.10 -10.56 -5.51
CA THR A 146 -12.99 -9.41 -5.32
C THR A 146 -12.99 -8.50 -6.55
N LEU A 147 -11.82 -8.20 -7.14
CA LEU A 147 -11.74 -7.42 -8.38
C LEU A 147 -12.45 -8.12 -9.55
N ARG A 148 -12.31 -9.44 -9.66
CA ARG A 148 -13.03 -10.25 -10.65
C ARG A 148 -14.54 -10.20 -10.44
N GLU A 149 -15.00 -10.46 -9.22
CA GLU A 149 -16.43 -10.53 -8.86
C GLU A 149 -17.13 -9.17 -9.02
N ARG A 150 -16.45 -8.07 -8.66
CA ARG A 150 -17.04 -6.74 -8.64
C ARG A 150 -16.89 -5.97 -9.95
N PHE A 151 -15.77 -6.15 -10.65
CA PHE A 151 -15.41 -5.32 -11.81
C PHE A 151 -15.15 -6.14 -13.09
N GLY A 152 -15.26 -7.47 -13.02
CA GLY A 152 -15.02 -8.34 -14.18
C GLY A 152 -13.56 -8.45 -14.59
N SER A 153 -12.63 -8.17 -13.66
CA SER A 153 -11.19 -8.30 -13.88
C SER A 153 -10.79 -9.74 -14.17
N ALA A 154 -9.95 -9.93 -15.19
CA ALA A 154 -9.28 -11.20 -15.42
C ALA A 154 -7.92 -11.18 -14.69
N PRO A 155 -7.56 -12.21 -13.90
CA PRO A 155 -6.27 -12.25 -13.22
C PRO A 155 -5.07 -12.03 -14.15
N GLY A 156 -5.16 -12.51 -15.39
CA GLY A 156 -4.11 -12.35 -16.40
C GLY A 156 -3.86 -10.91 -16.85
N ASP A 157 -4.82 -10.02 -16.65
CA ASP A 157 -4.72 -8.59 -16.99
C ASP A 157 -4.17 -7.77 -15.83
N LEU A 158 -4.20 -8.31 -14.60
CA LEU A 158 -3.73 -7.60 -13.41
C LEU A 158 -2.22 -7.38 -13.44
N VAL A 159 -1.82 -6.18 -13.03
CA VAL A 159 -0.48 -5.85 -12.59
C VAL A 159 -0.47 -5.85 -11.08
N VAL A 160 0.35 -6.71 -10.49
CA VAL A 160 0.55 -6.81 -9.04
C VAL A 160 1.95 -6.33 -8.70
N GLN A 161 2.05 -5.36 -7.79
CA GLN A 161 3.31 -4.81 -7.31
C GLN A 161 3.40 -4.95 -5.79
N LEU A 162 4.50 -5.50 -5.29
CA LEU A 162 4.81 -5.58 -3.85
C LEU A 162 5.72 -4.41 -3.46
N GLY A 163 5.34 -3.68 -2.41
CA GLY A 163 6.19 -2.66 -1.79
C GLY A 163 7.32 -3.24 -0.92
N PRO A 164 8.18 -2.39 -0.35
CA PRO A 164 9.16 -2.80 0.65
C PRO A 164 8.50 -3.49 1.85
N CYS A 165 9.07 -4.60 2.30
CA CYS A 165 8.56 -5.38 3.44
C CYS A 165 9.70 -6.17 4.11
N ILE A 166 9.49 -6.71 5.31
CA ILE A 166 10.52 -7.49 5.99
C ILE A 166 10.74 -8.84 5.31
N ARG A 167 11.97 -9.34 5.34
CA ARG A 167 12.42 -10.54 4.63
C ARG A 167 13.46 -11.30 5.44
N PRO A 168 13.73 -12.58 5.13
CA PRO A 168 14.93 -13.25 5.61
C PRO A 168 16.21 -12.45 5.28
N PRO A 169 17.22 -12.46 6.16
CA PRO A 169 17.26 -13.15 7.45
C PRO A 169 16.61 -12.35 8.61
N HIS A 170 16.09 -11.14 8.38
CA HIS A 170 15.51 -10.29 9.43
C HIS A 170 14.13 -10.74 9.92
N TYR A 171 13.48 -11.62 9.16
CA TYR A 171 12.29 -12.35 9.57
C TYR A 171 12.30 -13.75 8.98
N GLU A 172 11.88 -14.74 9.75
CA GLU A 172 11.93 -16.14 9.37
C GLU A 172 10.92 -16.52 8.29
N VAL A 173 9.84 -15.75 8.14
CA VAL A 173 8.80 -15.97 7.13
C VAL A 173 9.03 -15.06 5.93
N ASP A 174 9.12 -15.65 4.74
CA ASP A 174 9.18 -14.93 3.47
C ASP A 174 7.77 -14.81 2.85
N PHE A 175 6.92 -13.99 3.47
CA PHE A 175 5.57 -13.78 2.95
C PHE A 175 5.58 -13.04 1.60
N ALA A 176 6.66 -12.34 1.22
CA ALA A 176 6.78 -11.76 -0.12
C ALA A 176 6.85 -12.85 -1.19
N ALA A 177 7.69 -13.87 -0.98
CA ALA A 177 7.72 -15.04 -1.85
C ALA A 177 6.36 -15.76 -1.89
N ASP A 178 5.67 -15.88 -0.75
CA ASP A 178 4.36 -16.51 -0.67
C ASP A 178 3.29 -15.73 -1.45
N ILE A 179 3.25 -14.40 -1.30
CA ILE A 179 2.36 -13.51 -2.05
C ILE A 179 2.58 -13.69 -3.57
N ILE A 180 3.84 -13.72 -4.01
CA ILE A 180 4.17 -13.91 -5.44
C ILE A 180 3.66 -15.27 -5.94
N ARG A 181 3.88 -16.35 -5.16
CA ARG A 181 3.39 -17.69 -5.53
C ARG A 181 1.86 -17.72 -5.59
N GLN A 182 1.18 -17.13 -4.60
CA GLN A 182 -0.27 -17.05 -4.55
C GLN A 182 -0.85 -16.26 -5.73
N ALA A 183 -0.30 -15.09 -6.04
CA ALA A 183 -0.75 -14.27 -7.17
C ALA A 183 -0.59 -15.00 -8.52
N ARG A 184 0.57 -15.65 -8.73
CA ARG A 184 0.81 -16.48 -9.93
C ARG A 184 -0.13 -17.67 -10.02
N ALA A 185 -0.37 -18.36 -8.91
CA ALA A 185 -1.32 -19.48 -8.86
C ALA A 185 -2.77 -19.04 -9.15
N ALA A 186 -3.13 -17.81 -8.78
CA ALA A 186 -4.42 -17.20 -9.12
C ALA A 186 -4.52 -16.75 -10.59
N GLY A 187 -3.45 -16.90 -11.39
CA GLY A 187 -3.44 -16.58 -12.82
C GLY A 187 -2.85 -15.22 -13.18
N VAL A 188 -2.29 -14.48 -12.21
CA VAL A 188 -1.61 -13.21 -12.48
C VAL A 188 -0.29 -13.44 -13.21
N ARG A 189 -0.14 -12.79 -14.36
CA ARG A 189 1.06 -12.91 -15.20
C ARG A 189 2.12 -11.87 -14.86
N GLN A 190 1.69 -10.68 -14.44
CA GLN A 190 2.54 -9.52 -14.19
C GLN A 190 2.66 -9.29 -12.68
N VAL A 191 3.67 -9.91 -12.07
CA VAL A 191 3.97 -9.75 -10.64
C VAL A 191 5.37 -9.17 -10.48
N TYR A 192 5.45 -8.02 -9.82
CA TYR A 192 6.67 -7.27 -9.58
C TYR A 192 6.92 -7.13 -8.08
N ASP A 193 8.18 -7.23 -7.68
CA ASP A 193 8.61 -7.10 -6.31
C ASP A 193 9.66 -5.99 -6.19
N SER A 194 9.51 -5.11 -5.19
CA SER A 194 10.54 -4.13 -4.87
C SER A 194 11.86 -4.80 -4.47
N GLY A 195 11.80 -6.01 -3.91
CA GLY A 195 12.96 -6.76 -3.42
C GLY A 195 13.63 -6.14 -2.19
N ARG A 196 13.06 -5.07 -1.62
CA ARG A 196 13.65 -4.31 -0.51
C ARG A 196 13.18 -4.85 0.83
N CYS A 197 14.12 -4.94 1.77
CA CYS A 197 13.86 -5.34 3.15
C CYS A 197 13.79 -4.11 4.06
N THR A 198 12.67 -3.92 4.76
CA THR A 198 12.45 -2.77 5.67
C THR A 198 13.41 -2.74 6.86
N ALA A 199 13.89 -3.90 7.31
CA ALA A 199 14.85 -3.99 8.40
C ALA A 199 16.31 -3.72 7.97
N CYS A 200 16.62 -3.75 6.68
CA CYS A 200 17.99 -3.51 6.18
C CYS A 200 18.39 -2.03 6.16
N ASP A 201 17.42 -1.12 6.04
CA ASP A 201 17.67 0.31 5.94
C ASP A 201 16.66 1.09 6.79
N LEU A 202 17.01 1.29 8.06
CA LEU A 202 16.19 2.04 9.00
C LEU A 202 16.25 3.56 8.78
N GLN A 203 17.07 4.06 7.84
CA GLN A 203 16.99 5.47 7.43
C GLN A 203 15.86 5.67 6.41
N ARG A 204 15.60 4.66 5.57
CA ARG A 204 14.51 4.69 4.58
C ARG A 204 13.20 4.12 5.08
N TYR A 205 13.21 3.18 6.00
CA TYR A 205 12.01 2.45 6.43
C TYR A 205 11.81 2.46 7.94
N TYR A 206 10.56 2.36 8.35
CA TYR A 206 10.17 1.92 9.67
C TYR A 206 10.10 0.40 9.69
N SER A 207 10.62 -0.23 10.75
CA SER A 207 10.58 -1.68 10.92
C SER A 207 10.11 -2.02 12.33
N TYR A 208 8.91 -2.61 12.41
CA TYR A 208 8.32 -3.03 13.67
C TYR A 208 9.23 -4.03 14.42
N ARG A 209 9.82 -4.98 13.68
CA ARG A 209 10.69 -6.03 14.23
C ARG A 209 12.04 -5.47 14.67
N ALA A 210 12.70 -4.67 13.83
CA ALA A 210 14.01 -4.12 14.16
C ALA A 210 13.93 -3.08 15.29
N GLU A 211 12.84 -2.31 15.36
CA GLU A 211 12.64 -1.22 16.33
C GLU A 211 11.76 -1.64 17.53
N LYS A 212 11.63 -2.96 17.78
CA LYS A 212 11.00 -3.53 18.98
C LYS A 212 9.58 -2.98 19.23
N ALA A 213 8.75 -3.04 18.20
CA ALA A 213 7.35 -2.67 18.17
C ALA A 213 7.01 -1.17 18.28
N ARG A 214 7.99 -0.31 18.57
CA ARG A 214 7.77 1.13 18.79
C ARG A 214 8.39 1.92 17.64
N THR A 215 7.59 2.16 16.61
CA THR A 215 8.04 2.83 15.37
C THR A 215 6.87 3.43 14.59
N GLY A 216 7.21 4.24 13.59
CA GLY A 216 6.29 4.85 12.63
C GLY A 216 5.69 3.86 11.64
N ARG A 217 4.96 4.38 10.66
CA ARG A 217 4.40 3.59 9.56
C ARG A 217 4.71 4.30 8.25
N MET A 218 5.18 3.54 7.27
CA MET A 218 5.17 3.96 5.88
C MET A 218 3.72 4.00 5.39
N LEU A 219 3.47 4.78 4.34
CA LEU A 219 2.15 4.90 3.72
C LEU A 219 2.24 4.58 2.22
N ALA A 220 1.60 3.48 1.83
CA ALA A 220 1.34 3.17 0.43
C ALA A 220 0.08 3.90 -0.04
N LEU A 221 0.12 4.47 -1.25
CA LEU A 221 -0.95 5.26 -1.84
C LEU A 221 -1.25 4.80 -3.26
N LEU A 222 -2.53 4.71 -3.61
CA LEU A 222 -2.97 4.34 -4.96
C LEU A 222 -4.30 5.00 -5.32
N ALA A 223 -4.37 5.64 -6.48
CA ALA A 223 -5.60 6.22 -7.04
C ALA A 223 -5.63 6.07 -8.55
N LEU A 224 -6.83 5.98 -9.13
CA LEU A 224 -7.03 6.10 -10.57
C LEU A 224 -6.88 7.55 -11.01
N ARG A 225 -6.21 7.79 -12.15
CA ARG A 225 -6.27 9.09 -12.82
C ARG A 225 -7.67 9.30 -13.42
N PRO A 226 -8.18 10.55 -13.43
CA PRO A 226 -9.37 10.90 -14.19
C PRO A 226 -9.27 10.47 -15.66
N PHE A 227 -10.41 10.37 -16.33
CA PHE A 227 -10.41 10.34 -17.79
C PHE A 227 -10.02 11.73 -18.29
N ASP A 228 -9.07 11.77 -19.23
CA ASP A 228 -8.79 12.97 -20.02
C ASP A 228 -9.95 13.25 -21.00
#